data_AF-A0A4Y6UDM0-F1
#
_entry.id   AF-A0A4Y6UDM0-F1
#
_cell.length_a   1.000
_cell.length_b   1.000
_cell.length_c   1.000
_cell.angle_alpha   90.00
_cell.angle_beta   90.00
_cell.angle_gamma   90.00
#
_symmetry.space_group_name_H-M   'P 1'
#
loop_
_entity.id
_entity.type
_entity.pdbx_description
1 polymer ?
#
loop_
_entity_poly.entity_id
_entity_poly.type
_entity_poly.pdbx_seq_one_letter_code
_entity_poly.pdbx_strand_id
1 'polypeptide(L)'
;MLTTFLGVVLLLPYLALAITLFVFYCQLSQPGPNRYGPNPYAPQPGAAPPAPSQPPPTQRTSTQHHDQTQQERETLDLLEKLAALHAQGVLTDAEFERKKAELLQEK
;
A
#
# COMPACT_ATOMS: atom_id res chain seq x y z
N MET A 1 27.63 8.58 30.62
CA MET A 1 27.11 7.28 30.13
C MET A 1 25.58 7.28 30.10
N LEU A 2 24.88 7.54 31.22
CA LEU A 2 23.40 7.52 31.23
C LEU A 2 22.75 8.67 30.44
N THR A 3 23.30 9.88 30.53
CA THR A 3 22.80 11.07 29.80
C THR A 3 22.98 10.97 28.29
N THR A 4 24.11 10.43 27.83
CA THR A 4 24.38 10.15 26.42
C THR A 4 23.44 9.06 25.88
N PHE A 5 23.17 8.03 26.67
CA PHE A 5 22.25 6.95 26.28
C PHE A 5 20.82 7.46 26.12
N LEU A 6 20.32 8.22 27.11
CA LEU A 6 18.98 8.82 27.05
C LEU A 6 18.83 9.80 25.88
N GLY A 7 19.86 10.61 25.61
CA GLY A 7 19.88 11.53 24.48
C GLY A 7 19.81 10.82 23.13
N VAL A 8 20.53 9.71 22.95
CA VAL A 8 20.47 8.91 21.72
C VAL A 8 19.08 8.29 21.55
N VAL A 9 18.50 7.73 22.61
CA VAL A 9 17.15 7.13 22.55
C VAL A 9 16.09 8.16 22.17
N LEU A 10 16.18 9.39 22.68
CA LEU A 10 15.26 10.46 22.31
C LEU A 10 15.48 10.99 20.90
N LEU A 11 16.70 10.90 20.35
CA LEU A 11 17.03 11.37 19.00
C LEU A 11 16.63 10.37 17.90
N LEU A 12 16.62 9.08 18.19
CA LEU A 12 16.21 8.02 17.26
C LEU A 12 14.86 8.24 16.57
N PRO A 13 13.75 8.59 17.27
CA PRO A 13 12.47 8.82 16.59
C PRO A 13 12.50 10.05 15.67
N TYR A 14 13.21 11.12 16.06
CA TYR A 14 13.37 12.29 15.19
C TYR A 14 14.19 11.97 13.95
N LEU A 15 15.24 11.17 14.09
CA LEU A 15 16.04 10.70 12.95
C LEU A 15 15.21 9.83 12.01
N ALA A 16 14.42 8.89 12.55
CA ALA A 16 13.53 8.04 11.76
C ALA A 16 12.45 8.86 11.03
N LEU A 17 11.86 9.85 11.70
CA LEU A 17 10.90 10.77 11.08
C LEU A 17 11.55 11.57 9.95
N ALA A 18 12.74 12.13 10.18
CA ALA A 18 13.48 12.90 9.19
C ALA A 18 13.79 12.06 7.94
N ILE A 19 14.24 10.81 8.12
CA ILE A 19 14.50 9.88 7.01
C ILE A 19 13.20 9.60 6.23
N THR A 20 12.09 9.35 6.93
CA THR A 20 10.79 9.06 6.31
C THR A 20 10.32 10.24 5.46
N LEU A 21 10.39 11.46 6.00
CA LEU A 21 10.04 12.67 5.26
C LEU A 21 10.95 12.90 4.07
N PHE A 22 12.26 12.65 4.21
CA PHE A 22 13.21 12.76 3.13
C PHE A 22 12.90 11.78 1.98
N VAL A 23 12.64 10.51 2.29
CA VAL A 23 12.24 9.51 1.28
C VAL A 23 10.98 9.93 0.56
N PHE A 24 9.96 10.40 1.29
CA PHE A 24 8.72 10.87 0.69
C PHE A 24 8.93 12.10 -0.21
N TYR A 25 9.83 13.01 0.17
CA TYR A 25 10.18 14.19 -0.63
C TYR A 25 10.95 13.82 -1.90
N CYS A 26 11.73 12.74 -1.86
CA CYS A 26 12.44 12.21 -3.02
C CYS A 26 11.56 11.38 -3.97
N GLN A 27 10.36 10.96 -3.56
CA GLN A 27 9.46 10.19 -4.42
C GLN A 27 8.74 11.12 -5.41
N LEU A 28 8.86 10.82 -6.70
CA LEU A 28 8.11 11.54 -7.74
C LEU A 28 6.61 11.27 -7.58
N SER A 29 5.79 12.27 -7.88
CA SER A 29 4.34 12.10 -7.93
C SER A 29 3.95 11.02 -8.94
N GLN A 30 2.97 10.20 -8.57
CA GLN A 30 2.45 9.14 -9.45
C GLN A 30 1.96 9.75 -10.78
N PRO A 31 2.33 9.16 -11.94
CA PRO A 31 1.81 9.57 -13.22
C PRO A 31 0.33 9.16 -13.34
N GLY A 32 -0.50 10.09 -13.82
CA GLY A 32 -1.93 9.85 -14.02
C GLY A 32 -2.84 10.65 -13.08
N PRO A 33 -4.16 10.43 -13.17
CA PRO A 33 -5.14 11.13 -12.36
C PRO A 33 -4.94 10.78 -10.87
N ASN A 34 -4.69 11.79 -10.04
CA ASN A 34 -4.61 11.63 -8.59
C ASN A 34 -5.71 12.47 -7.91
N ARG A 35 -6.08 12.09 -6.68
CA ARG A 35 -7.12 12.79 -5.88
C ARG A 35 -6.72 14.19 -5.41
N TYR A 36 -5.46 14.58 -5.57
CA TYR A 36 -4.89 15.85 -5.14
C TYR A 36 -4.76 16.86 -6.29
N GLY A 37 -5.13 16.48 -7.52
CA GLY A 37 -5.14 17.34 -8.70
C GLY A 37 -4.21 16.87 -9.82
N PRO A 38 -4.21 17.57 -10.97
CA PRO A 38 -3.32 17.23 -12.08
C PRO A 38 -1.85 17.30 -11.68
N ASN A 39 -1.05 16.31 -12.08
CA ASN A 39 0.40 16.34 -11.86
C ASN A 39 1.02 17.48 -12.70
N PRO A 40 1.69 18.48 -12.09
CA PRO A 40 2.27 19.62 -12.82
C PRO A 40 3.46 19.20 -13.70
N TYR A 41 4.02 18.03 -13.50
CA TYR A 41 5.10 17.45 -14.31
C TYR A 41 4.58 16.44 -15.35
N ALA A 42 3.27 16.27 -15.48
CA ALA A 42 2.72 15.42 -16.53
C ALA A 42 3.06 16.01 -17.92
N PRO A 43 3.37 15.18 -18.93
CA PRO A 43 3.53 15.64 -20.30
C PRO A 43 2.26 16.36 -20.75
N GLN A 44 2.38 17.65 -21.05
CA GLN A 44 1.26 18.47 -21.50
C GLN A 44 0.87 18.01 -22.91
N PRO A 45 -0.41 17.69 -23.21
CA PRO A 45 -0.83 17.33 -24.55
C PRO A 45 -0.73 18.55 -25.48
N GLY A 46 0.46 18.78 -26.05
CA GLY A 46 0.75 19.84 -27.00
C GLY A 46 0.62 19.34 -28.44
N ALA A 47 -0.46 19.76 -29.11
CA ALA A 47 -0.65 19.87 -30.56
C ALA A 47 0.03 18.81 -31.47
N ALA A 48 -0.53 17.60 -31.49
CA ALA A 48 -0.35 16.73 -32.66
C ALA A 48 -1.30 17.21 -33.79
N PRO A 49 -0.88 17.18 -35.08
CA PRO A 49 -1.79 17.40 -36.21
C PRO A 49 -2.98 16.43 -36.14
N PRO A 50 -4.16 16.77 -36.72
CA PRO A 50 -5.35 15.93 -36.59
C PRO A 50 -5.05 14.52 -37.11
N ALA A 51 -4.92 13.58 -36.19
CA ALA A 51 -4.81 12.17 -36.50
C ALA A 51 -6.16 11.68 -37.06
N PRO A 52 -6.17 10.80 -38.06
CA PRO A 52 -7.40 10.21 -38.57
C PRO A 52 -8.15 9.53 -37.42
N SER A 53 -9.48 9.73 -37.41
CA SER A 53 -10.41 9.25 -36.40
C SER A 53 -10.10 7.80 -35.98
N GLN A 54 -9.46 7.64 -34.83
CA GLN A 54 -9.35 6.33 -34.19
C GLN A 54 -10.76 5.91 -33.76
N PRO A 55 -11.17 4.64 -33.99
CA PRO A 55 -12.40 4.12 -33.43
C PRO A 55 -12.40 4.31 -31.90
N PRO A 56 -13.57 4.49 -31.28
CA PRO A 56 -13.67 4.77 -29.86
C PRO A 56 -12.87 3.73 -29.07
N PRO A 57 -12.07 4.15 -28.07
CA PRO A 57 -11.36 3.21 -27.24
C PRO A 57 -12.39 2.30 -26.59
N THR A 58 -12.39 1.03 -27.00
CA THR A 58 -13.10 -0.03 -26.31
C THR A 58 -12.67 0.07 -24.86
N GLN A 59 -13.60 0.49 -23.99
CA GLN A 59 -13.44 0.43 -22.55
C GLN A 59 -13.13 -1.03 -22.23
N ARG A 60 -11.84 -1.33 -22.02
CA ARG A 60 -11.44 -2.57 -21.38
C ARG A 60 -11.92 -2.44 -19.95
N THR A 61 -13.03 -3.11 -19.71
CA THR A 61 -13.59 -3.52 -18.43
C THR A 61 -12.53 -3.51 -17.33
N SER A 62 -12.62 -2.51 -16.46
CA SER A 62 -11.89 -2.38 -15.20
C SER A 62 -12.42 -3.32 -14.10
N THR A 63 -12.97 -4.47 -14.48
CA THR A 63 -13.56 -5.44 -13.55
C THR A 63 -12.50 -6.18 -12.73
N GLN A 64 -11.27 -6.32 -13.26
CA GLN A 64 -10.25 -7.15 -12.62
C GLN A 64 -9.62 -6.52 -11.36
N HIS A 65 -9.68 -5.19 -11.22
CA HIS A 65 -9.05 -4.49 -10.08
C HIS A 65 -9.96 -4.43 -8.84
N HIS A 66 -11.27 -4.65 -9.01
CA HIS A 66 -12.23 -4.66 -7.90
C HIS A 66 -12.18 -5.98 -7.12
N ASP A 67 -12.08 -7.11 -7.84
CA ASP A 67 -12.01 -8.45 -7.23
C ASP A 67 -10.76 -8.62 -6.35
N GLN A 68 -9.59 -8.15 -6.79
CA GLN A 68 -8.37 -8.22 -5.97
C GLN A 68 -8.49 -7.44 -4.66
N THR A 69 -9.11 -6.26 -4.69
CA THR A 69 -9.25 -5.43 -3.48
C THR A 69 -10.27 -6.03 -2.52
N GLN A 70 -11.29 -6.71 -3.03
CA GLN A 70 -12.28 -7.39 -2.21
C GLN A 70 -11.70 -8.67 -1.58
N GLN A 71 -10.98 -9.48 -2.36
CA GLN A 71 -10.31 -10.67 -1.86
C GLN A 71 -9.27 -10.34 -0.78
N GLU A 72 -8.49 -9.27 -0.95
CA GLU A 72 -7.54 -8.82 0.07
C GLU A 72 -8.23 -8.41 1.38
N ARG A 73 -9.41 -7.77 1.31
CA ARG A 73 -10.19 -7.44 2.51
C ARG A 73 -10.74 -8.67 3.21
N GLU A 74 -11.25 -9.64 2.45
CA GLU A 74 -11.74 -10.90 2.99
C GLU A 74 -10.62 -11.71 3.68
N THR A 75 -9.42 -11.72 3.09
CA THR A 75 -8.23 -12.34 3.71
C THR A 75 -7.85 -11.62 5.00
N LEU A 76 -7.84 -10.29 5.03
CA LEU A 76 -7.53 -9.52 6.24
C LEU A 76 -8.56 -9.74 7.36
N ASP A 77 -9.84 -9.76 7.04
CA ASP A 77 -10.93 -10.07 7.98
C ASP A 77 -10.78 -11.48 8.59
N LEU A 78 -10.36 -12.46 7.78
CA LEU A 78 -10.07 -13.83 8.25
C LEU A 78 -8.86 -13.86 9.18
N LEU A 79 -7.79 -13.12 8.88
CA LEU A 79 -6.63 -13.01 9.76
C LEU A 79 -6.99 -12.36 11.11
N GLU A 80 -7.83 -11.32 11.11
CA GLU A 80 -8.27 -10.66 12.34
C GLU A 80 -9.08 -11.61 13.23
N LYS A 81 -10.00 -12.39 12.64
CA LYS A 81 -10.73 -13.44 13.37
C LYS A 81 -9.79 -14.49 13.96
N LEU A 82 -8.82 -14.97 13.18
CA LEU A 82 -7.83 -15.95 13.65
C LEU A 82 -7.02 -15.42 14.84
N ALA A 83 -6.62 -14.15 14.80
CA ALA A 83 -5.90 -13.50 15.89
C ALA A 83 -6.77 -13.36 17.15
N ALA A 84 -8.06 -13.02 16.98
CA ALA A 84 -9.00 -12.95 18.08
C ALA A 84 -9.20 -14.31 18.77
N LEU A 85 -9.33 -15.41 17.99
CA LEU A 85 -9.44 -16.75 18.57
C LEU A 85 -8.15 -17.19 19.29
N HIS A 86 -6.98 -16.84 18.74
CA HIS A 86 -5.69 -17.11 19.39
C HIS A 86 -5.53 -16.35 20.70
N ALA A 87 -5.91 -15.06 20.74
CA ALA A 87 -5.90 -14.24 21.94
C ALA A 87 -6.88 -14.75 23.02
N GLN A 88 -7.97 -15.39 22.62
CA GLN A 88 -8.90 -16.08 23.52
C GLN A 88 -8.37 -17.42 24.04
N GLY A 89 -7.21 -17.87 23.57
CA GLY A 89 -6.60 -19.15 23.93
C GLY A 89 -7.30 -20.36 23.32
N VAL A 90 -8.14 -20.16 22.29
CA VAL A 90 -8.86 -21.25 21.60
C VAL A 90 -7.93 -22.03 20.68
N LEU A 91 -6.95 -21.35 20.08
CA LEU A 91 -5.88 -21.98 19.30
C LEU A 91 -4.55 -21.91 20.04
N THR A 92 -3.76 -22.95 19.88
CA THR A 92 -2.34 -22.93 20.26
C THR A 92 -1.51 -22.10 19.26
N ASP A 93 -0.35 -21.61 19.70
CA ASP A 93 0.57 -20.84 18.84
C ASP A 93 0.92 -21.60 17.54
N ALA A 94 1.12 -22.92 17.63
CA ALA A 94 1.46 -23.75 16.48
C ALA A 94 0.31 -23.85 15.46
N GLU A 95 -0.94 -23.90 15.93
CA GLU A 95 -2.10 -23.96 15.06
C GLU A 95 -2.40 -22.62 14.41
N PHE A 96 -2.20 -21.52 15.14
CA PHE A 96 -2.34 -20.17 14.63
C PHE A 96 -1.33 -19.90 13.50
N GLU A 97 -0.04 -20.20 13.72
CA GLU A 97 1.00 -20.00 12.70
C GLU A 97 0.76 -20.87 11.46
N ARG A 98 0.31 -22.12 11.63
CA ARG A 98 -0.06 -22.99 10.50
C ARG A 98 -1.20 -22.39 9.67
N LYS A 99 -2.26 -21.90 10.33
CA LYS A 99 -3.44 -21.33 9.66
C LYS A 99 -3.13 -19.99 8.96
N LYS A 100 -2.29 -19.17 9.57
CA LYS A 100 -1.80 -17.93 8.99
C LYS A 100 -0.96 -18.19 7.73
N ALA A 101 -0.08 -19.20 7.76
CA ALA A 101 0.72 -19.56 6.59
C ALA A 101 -0.15 -20.06 5.42
N GLU A 102 -1.18 -20.85 5.72
CA GLU A 102 -2.16 -21.35 4.73
C GLU A 102 -2.87 -20.17 4.02
N LEU A 103 -3.39 -19.20 4.77
CA LEU A 103 -4.08 -18.01 4.24
C LEU A 103 -3.19 -17.10 3.38
N LEU A 104 -1.88 -17.04 3.66
CA LEU A 104 -0.95 -16.22 2.88
C LEU A 104 -0.46 -16.91 1.60
N GLN A 105 -0.54 -18.24 1.53
CA GLN A 105 -0.11 -19.04 0.37
C GLN A 105 -1.23 -19.28 -0.66
N GLU A 106 -2.50 -19.06 -0.29
CA GLU A 106 -3.66 -19.15 -1.18
C GLU A 106 -3.80 -17.95 -2.16
N LYS A 107 -2.67 -17.34 -2.55
CA LYS A 107 -2.57 -16.21 -3.49
C LYS A 107 -1.88 -16.64 -4.77
#